data_AF-A0A0G1YC96-F1
#
_entry.id   AF-A0A0G1YC96-F1
#
_cell.length_a   1.000
_cell.length_b   1.000
_cell.length_c   1.000
_cell.angle_alpha   90.00
_cell.angle_beta   90.00
_cell.angle_gamma   90.00
#
_symmetry.space_group_name_H-M   'P 1'
#
loop_
_entity.id
_entity.type
_entity.pdbx_description
1 polymer ?
#
loop_
_entity_poly.entity_id
_entity_poly.type
_entity_poly.pdbx_seq_one_letter_code
_entity_poly.pdbx_strand_id
1 'polypeptide(L)'
;MDRLQQVISGNAAHASTDVEGAGNTLRIRYSSENPIDVYILFLREGDTLNPRDTLFAELPPDDEGEALIPLSHTRGWRAGTQKLRMHFLTKKEEEQAIHSVQLTDATVRAGGVRQYLAPEPFAPSSYHRLEGYRIFGHSSAALLTGILFLLLAGTLILRKNRIALVIALAGVLLSNGRFTADLLRMTYANTKEWTQAHTYAAAGSVYEIASFLRENDIQTVRLCTDGNSYFPVLLQYAIFPSVIAQDAKHVLVRNAYDWSYDNSFLRCRNIEHAATRVKTFADGSELFSLQP
;
A
#
# COMPACT_ATOMS: atom_id res chain seq x y z
N MET A 1 8.40 -0.42 -4.58
CA MET A 1 8.87 -1.66 -5.22
C MET A 1 9.42 -2.60 -4.16
N ASP A 2 10.09 -2.03 -3.16
CA ASP A 2 10.73 -2.69 -2.00
C ASP A 2 9.83 -3.69 -1.25
N ARG A 3 8.56 -3.35 -0.95
CA ARG A 3 7.67 -4.24 -0.18
C ARG A 3 7.27 -5.52 -0.92
N LEU A 4 7.03 -5.46 -2.24
CA LEU A 4 6.66 -6.67 -3.00
C LEU A 4 7.86 -7.58 -3.17
N GLN A 5 9.05 -7.00 -3.42
CA GLN A 5 10.30 -7.77 -3.45
C GLN A 5 10.58 -8.40 -2.09
N GLN A 6 10.35 -7.68 -0.99
CA GLN A 6 10.46 -8.19 0.38
C GLN A 6 9.50 -9.36 0.65
N VAL A 7 8.27 -9.31 0.12
CA VAL A 7 7.31 -10.42 0.28
C VAL A 7 7.66 -11.59 -0.65
N ILE A 8 8.14 -11.34 -1.88
CA ILE A 8 8.58 -12.40 -2.79
C ILE A 8 9.80 -13.13 -2.21
N SER A 9 10.77 -12.42 -1.64
CA SER A 9 11.98 -13.03 -1.08
C SER A 9 11.77 -13.73 0.26
N GLY A 10 10.71 -13.39 1.00
CA GLY A 10 10.36 -14.04 2.27
C GLY A 10 9.43 -15.26 2.15
N ASN A 11 8.99 -15.62 0.94
CA ASN A 11 8.10 -16.76 0.71
C ASN A 11 8.84 -17.92 0.07
N ALA A 12 8.45 -19.14 0.43
CA ALA A 12 9.16 -20.36 0.08
C ALA A 12 8.84 -20.82 -1.35
N ALA A 13 7.61 -20.58 -1.84
CA ALA A 13 7.26 -20.80 -3.24
C ALA A 13 6.69 -19.52 -3.89
N HIS A 14 7.11 -19.28 -5.13
CA HIS A 14 6.69 -18.15 -5.94
C HIS A 14 6.34 -18.62 -7.36
N ALA A 15 5.15 -18.26 -7.82
CA ALA A 15 4.76 -18.38 -9.21
C ALA A 15 4.29 -17.03 -9.74
N SER A 16 4.51 -16.77 -11.03
CA SER A 16 4.00 -15.57 -11.68
C SER A 16 3.39 -15.87 -13.03
N THR A 17 2.31 -15.17 -13.35
CA THR A 17 1.65 -15.28 -14.66
C THR A 17 1.13 -13.92 -15.09
N ASP A 18 1.19 -13.67 -16.39
CA ASP A 18 0.55 -12.52 -17.01
C ASP A 18 -0.80 -12.97 -17.61
N VAL A 19 -1.83 -12.14 -17.47
CA VAL A 19 -3.15 -12.35 -18.08
C VAL A 19 -3.56 -11.08 -18.79
N GLU A 20 -4.02 -11.23 -20.03
CA GLU A 20 -4.51 -10.13 -20.84
C GLU A 20 -5.95 -10.41 -21.28
N GLY A 21 -6.81 -9.41 -21.19
CA GLY A 21 -8.18 -9.54 -21.62
C GLY A 21 -9.07 -8.40 -21.13
N ALA A 22 -10.33 -8.44 -21.54
CA ALA A 22 -11.38 -7.60 -21.00
C ALA A 22 -12.03 -8.27 -19.79
N GLY A 23 -12.47 -7.48 -18.82
CA GLY A 23 -13.18 -7.98 -17.65
C GLY A 23 -13.00 -7.07 -16.44
N ASN A 24 -13.86 -7.23 -15.45
CA ASN A 24 -13.77 -6.53 -14.17
C ASN A 24 -13.70 -7.47 -12.96
N THR A 25 -13.67 -8.77 -13.22
CA THR A 25 -13.56 -9.83 -12.22
C THR A 25 -12.51 -10.83 -12.68
N LEU A 26 -11.58 -11.15 -11.81
CA LEU A 26 -10.57 -12.17 -12.03
C LEU A 26 -11.07 -13.48 -11.42
N ARG A 27 -11.16 -14.51 -12.25
CA ARG A 27 -11.51 -15.88 -11.85
C ARG A 27 -10.24 -16.70 -11.77
N ILE A 28 -9.94 -17.23 -10.59
CA ILE A 28 -8.78 -18.08 -10.35
C ILE A 28 -9.30 -19.45 -9.93
N ARG A 29 -8.86 -20.50 -10.63
CA ARG A 29 -9.05 -21.89 -10.20
C ARG A 29 -7.73 -22.45 -9.72
N TYR A 30 -7.72 -23.03 -8.54
CA TYR A 30 -6.51 -23.43 -7.85
C TYR A 30 -6.74 -24.63 -6.94
N SER A 31 -5.65 -25.29 -6.56
CA SER A 31 -5.62 -26.30 -5.51
C SER A 31 -4.46 -25.99 -4.56
N SER A 32 -4.72 -25.95 -3.26
CA SER A 32 -3.68 -25.75 -2.23
C SER A 32 -4.14 -26.16 -0.84
N GLU A 33 -3.24 -26.80 -0.10
CA GLU A 33 -3.43 -27.12 1.32
C GLU A 33 -3.21 -25.90 2.25
N ASN A 34 -2.61 -24.82 1.75
CA ASN A 34 -2.34 -23.61 2.53
C ASN A 34 -2.90 -22.36 1.84
N PRO A 35 -3.10 -21.25 2.58
CA PRO A 35 -3.50 -20.00 1.95
C PRO A 35 -2.46 -19.51 0.94
N ILE A 36 -2.93 -19.00 -0.20
CA ILE A 36 -2.08 -18.39 -1.24
C ILE A 36 -2.27 -16.88 -1.22
N ASP A 37 -1.17 -16.15 -1.02
CA ASP A 37 -1.13 -14.70 -1.16
C ASP A 37 -1.01 -14.32 -2.64
N VAL A 38 -1.98 -13.56 -3.16
CA VAL A 38 -2.03 -13.14 -4.56
C VAL A 38 -1.88 -11.63 -4.67
N TYR A 39 -0.80 -11.20 -5.32
CA TYR A 39 -0.58 -9.81 -5.68
C TYR A 39 -0.89 -9.59 -7.16
N ILE A 40 -1.85 -8.74 -7.45
CA ILE A 40 -2.33 -8.42 -8.80
C ILE A 40 -1.85 -7.03 -9.18
N LEU A 41 -0.97 -6.95 -10.18
CA LEU A 41 -0.37 -5.73 -10.69
C LEU A 41 -1.02 -5.34 -12.01
N PHE A 42 -1.48 -4.10 -12.11
CA PHE A 42 -2.06 -3.54 -13.33
C PHE A 42 -0.95 -2.94 -14.19
N LEU A 43 -0.65 -3.59 -15.31
CA LEU A 43 0.36 -3.14 -16.25
C LEU A 43 -0.24 -2.08 -17.18
N ARG A 44 0.51 -1.01 -17.40
CA ARG A 44 0.20 0.06 -18.36
C ARG A 44 1.06 -0.13 -19.62
N GLU A 45 0.85 0.72 -20.61
CA GLU A 45 1.71 0.75 -21.81
C GLU A 45 3.20 0.80 -21.42
N GLY A 46 4.00 -0.03 -22.09
CA GLY A 46 5.42 -0.21 -21.79
C GLY A 46 5.72 -1.02 -20.53
N ASP A 47 4.79 -1.88 -20.07
CA ASP A 47 4.89 -2.69 -18.85
C ASP A 47 5.18 -1.87 -17.58
N THR A 48 4.82 -0.59 -17.61
CA THR A 48 4.95 0.28 -16.45
C THR A 48 3.86 -0.03 -15.43
N LEU A 49 4.19 -0.01 -14.15
CA LEU A 49 3.26 -0.30 -13.06
C LEU A 49 3.18 0.86 -12.08
N ASN A 50 2.00 1.05 -11.50
CA ASN A 50 1.82 1.92 -10.34
C ASN A 50 1.64 1.04 -9.10
N PRO A 51 2.59 1.02 -8.15
CA PRO A 51 2.49 0.16 -6.96
C PRO A 51 1.26 0.42 -6.09
N ARG A 52 0.62 1.59 -6.23
CA ARG A 52 -0.60 1.97 -5.50
C ARG A 52 -1.88 1.43 -6.12
N ASP A 53 -1.78 0.87 -7.30
CA ASP A 53 -2.89 0.25 -8.02
C ASP A 53 -2.92 -1.27 -7.78
N THR A 54 -1.88 -1.82 -7.13
CA THR A 54 -1.77 -3.25 -6.80
C THR A 54 -2.91 -3.69 -5.89
N LEU A 55 -3.57 -4.79 -6.27
CA LEU A 55 -4.60 -5.44 -5.47
C LEU A 55 -3.99 -6.66 -4.78
N PHE A 56 -4.34 -6.86 -3.51
CA PHE A 56 -4.00 -8.05 -2.74
C PHE A 56 -5.26 -8.87 -2.49
N ALA A 57 -5.15 -10.18 -2.63
CA ALA A 57 -6.16 -11.14 -2.25
C ALA A 57 -5.51 -12.37 -1.62
N GLU A 58 -6.16 -12.96 -0.64
CA GLU A 58 -5.76 -14.24 -0.06
C GLU A 58 -6.73 -15.32 -0.56
N LEU A 59 -6.20 -16.40 -1.11
CA LEU A 59 -6.97 -17.57 -1.50
C LEU A 59 -6.94 -18.57 -0.33
N PRO A 60 -8.10 -18.99 0.21
CA PRO A 60 -8.13 -19.97 1.30
C PRO A 60 -7.64 -21.35 0.81
N PRO A 61 -7.24 -22.26 1.71
CA PRO A 61 -6.96 -23.65 1.36
C PRO A 61 -8.19 -24.33 0.74
N ASP A 62 -8.01 -25.00 -0.39
CA ASP A 62 -9.05 -25.74 -1.11
C ASP A 62 -8.41 -26.71 -2.12
N ASP A 63 -8.97 -27.90 -2.29
CA ASP A 63 -8.47 -28.91 -3.24
C ASP A 63 -8.94 -28.61 -4.68
N GLU A 64 -10.08 -27.94 -4.85
CA GLU A 64 -10.62 -27.49 -6.15
C GLU A 64 -11.25 -26.09 -6.01
N GLY A 65 -10.48 -25.17 -5.46
CA GLY A 65 -10.94 -23.82 -5.15
C GLY A 65 -11.22 -22.96 -6.39
N GLU A 66 -12.26 -22.13 -6.27
CA GLU A 66 -12.55 -21.07 -7.23
C GLU A 66 -12.70 -19.72 -6.51
N ALA A 67 -11.84 -18.77 -6.86
CA ALA A 67 -11.89 -17.41 -6.33
C ALA A 67 -12.31 -16.41 -7.40
N LEU A 68 -13.24 -15.53 -7.03
CA LEU A 68 -13.72 -14.41 -7.84
C LEU A 68 -13.29 -13.10 -7.21
N ILE A 69 -12.29 -12.45 -7.80
CA ILE A 69 -11.69 -11.23 -7.28
C ILE A 69 -12.19 -10.02 -8.11
N PRO A 70 -13.01 -9.13 -7.53
CA PRO A 70 -13.53 -7.96 -8.25
C PRO A 70 -12.43 -6.91 -8.45
N LEU A 71 -11.92 -6.79 -9.68
CA LEU A 71 -10.92 -5.81 -10.07
C LEU A 71 -11.46 -4.38 -10.05
N SER A 72 -12.77 -4.20 -10.24
CA SER A 72 -13.40 -2.87 -10.17
C SER A 72 -13.26 -2.16 -8.82
N HIS A 73 -12.82 -2.84 -7.76
CA HIS A 73 -12.57 -2.23 -6.45
C HIS A 73 -11.21 -1.54 -6.36
N THR A 74 -10.40 -1.58 -7.42
CA THR A 74 -9.12 -0.87 -7.51
C THR A 74 -9.13 0.19 -8.60
N ARG A 75 -8.35 1.24 -8.35
CA ARG A 75 -8.10 2.35 -9.27
C ARG A 75 -7.26 1.91 -10.49
N GLY A 76 -6.56 0.78 -10.37
CA GLY A 76 -5.79 0.20 -11.47
C GLY A 76 -6.64 -0.31 -12.63
N TRP A 77 -7.87 -0.74 -12.35
CA TRP A 77 -8.78 -1.30 -13.35
C TRP A 77 -9.15 -0.28 -14.45
N ARG A 78 -9.31 -0.76 -15.68
CA ARG A 78 -9.75 0.03 -16.82
C ARG A 78 -10.82 -0.71 -17.60
N ALA A 79 -11.72 0.04 -18.23
CA ALA A 79 -12.63 -0.57 -19.19
C ALA A 79 -11.86 -0.99 -20.45
N GLY A 80 -12.25 -2.12 -21.05
CA GLY A 80 -11.59 -2.70 -22.21
C GLY A 80 -10.48 -3.69 -21.84
N THR A 81 -9.56 -3.92 -22.77
CA THR A 81 -8.43 -4.85 -22.59
C THR A 81 -7.42 -4.28 -21.60
N GLN A 82 -7.03 -5.09 -20.62
CA GLN A 82 -5.98 -4.76 -19.66
C GLN A 82 -5.02 -5.94 -19.52
N LYS A 83 -3.76 -5.62 -19.23
CA LYS A 83 -2.72 -6.61 -18.94
C LYS A 83 -2.46 -6.60 -17.43
N LEU A 84 -2.53 -7.77 -16.82
CA LEU A 84 -2.30 -7.98 -15.40
C LEU A 84 -1.10 -8.89 -15.22
N ARG A 85 -0.28 -8.61 -14.22
CA ARG A 85 0.74 -9.54 -13.72
C ARG A 85 0.34 -10.00 -12.34
N MET A 86 0.39 -11.29 -12.09
CA MET A 86 0.08 -11.85 -10.80
C MET A 86 1.28 -12.55 -10.21
N HIS A 87 1.44 -12.41 -8.90
CA HIS A 87 2.38 -13.19 -8.11
C HIS A 87 1.60 -14.00 -7.08
N PHE A 88 1.77 -15.31 -7.11
CA PHE A 88 1.25 -16.27 -6.14
C PHE A 88 2.37 -16.62 -5.18
N LEU A 89 2.11 -16.47 -3.90
CA LEU A 89 3.10 -16.60 -2.84
C LEU A 89 2.56 -17.51 -1.75
N THR A 90 3.38 -18.46 -1.31
CA THR A 90 3.06 -19.34 -0.17
C THR A 90 4.20 -19.36 0.83
N LYS A 91 3.83 -19.49 2.09
CA LYS A 91 4.78 -19.57 3.22
C LYS A 91 5.51 -20.91 3.31
N LYS A 92 5.02 -21.94 2.62
CA LYS A 92 5.59 -23.30 2.60
C LYS A 92 5.85 -23.76 1.17
N GLU A 93 6.87 -24.61 0.99
CA GLU A 93 7.25 -25.22 -0.29
C GLU A 93 6.28 -26.34 -0.78
N GLU A 94 5.06 -26.42 -0.26
CA GLU A 94 4.11 -27.49 -0.61
C GLU A 94 3.46 -27.27 -2.00
N GLU A 95 2.97 -28.36 -2.60
CA GLU A 95 2.39 -28.39 -3.95
C GLU A 95 1.13 -27.51 -4.03
N GLN A 96 1.28 -26.32 -4.60
CA GLN A 96 0.17 -25.49 -5.07
C GLN A 96 0.03 -25.64 -6.59
N ALA A 97 -1.20 -25.74 -7.09
CA ALA A 97 -1.46 -25.70 -8.52
C ALA A 97 -2.43 -24.58 -8.86
N ILE A 98 -2.03 -23.71 -9.79
CA ILE A 98 -2.92 -22.73 -10.41
C ILE A 98 -3.39 -23.32 -11.72
N HIS A 99 -4.64 -23.82 -11.76
CA HIS A 99 -5.19 -24.49 -12.92
C HIS A 99 -5.55 -23.51 -14.04
N SER A 100 -6.14 -22.37 -13.68
CA SER A 100 -6.52 -21.36 -14.67
C SER A 100 -6.68 -20.00 -14.04
N VAL A 101 -6.36 -18.96 -14.81
CA VAL A 101 -6.67 -17.59 -14.46
C VAL A 101 -7.32 -16.91 -15.65
N GLN A 102 -8.51 -16.34 -15.44
CA GLN A 102 -9.31 -15.76 -16.50
C GLN A 102 -9.92 -14.43 -16.06
N LEU A 103 -9.98 -13.49 -16.99
CA LEU A 103 -10.81 -12.29 -16.83
C LEU A 103 -12.23 -12.60 -17.25
N THR A 104 -13.18 -12.25 -16.39
CA THR A 104 -14.60 -12.45 -16.61
C THR A 104 -15.34 -11.13 -16.52
N ASP A 105 -16.37 -11.00 -17.35
CA ASP A 105 -17.22 -9.83 -17.41
C ASP A 105 -18.33 -9.91 -16.36
N ALA A 106 -18.28 -9.06 -15.33
CA ALA A 106 -19.48 -8.62 -14.63
C ALA A 106 -19.99 -7.32 -15.26
N THR A 107 -21.26 -6.96 -15.06
CA THR A 107 -21.89 -5.75 -15.62
C THR A 107 -20.98 -4.52 -15.55
N VAL A 108 -20.45 -4.09 -16.71
CA VAL A 108 -19.44 -3.04 -16.85
C VAL A 108 -19.86 -1.77 -16.11
N ARG A 109 -21.15 -1.39 -16.19
CA ARG A 109 -21.72 -0.21 -15.51
C ARG A 109 -21.47 -0.18 -14.00
N ALA A 110 -21.61 -1.31 -13.31
CA ALA A 110 -21.36 -1.40 -11.88
C ALA A 110 -19.86 -1.22 -11.55
N GLY A 111 -18.98 -1.60 -12.47
CA GLY A 111 -17.53 -1.49 -12.31
C GLY A 111 -17.05 -0.04 -12.18
N GLY A 112 -17.58 0.89 -12.97
CA GLY A 112 -17.22 2.31 -12.87
C GLY A 112 -17.63 2.96 -11.55
N VAL A 113 -18.84 2.63 -11.05
CA VAL A 113 -19.32 3.13 -9.75
C VAL A 113 -18.49 2.54 -8.61
N ARG A 114 -18.20 1.24 -8.64
CA ARG A 114 -17.34 0.57 -7.65
C ARG A 114 -15.94 1.18 -7.63
N GLN A 115 -15.39 1.49 -8.81
CA GLN A 115 -14.08 2.11 -8.91
C GLN A 115 -14.06 3.53 -8.32
N TYR A 116 -15.12 4.31 -8.53
CA TYR A 116 -15.24 5.64 -7.91
C TYR A 116 -15.29 5.58 -6.38
N LEU A 117 -15.91 4.52 -5.86
CA LEU A 117 -16.03 4.27 -4.42
C LEU A 117 -14.79 3.60 -3.82
N ALA A 118 -13.82 3.18 -4.65
CA ALA A 118 -12.56 2.64 -4.17
C ALA A 118 -11.84 3.68 -3.28
N PRO A 119 -11.29 3.29 -2.11
CA PRO A 119 -10.55 4.20 -1.24
C PRO A 119 -9.34 4.80 -1.96
N GLU A 120 -9.11 6.10 -1.80
CA GLU A 120 -7.87 6.71 -2.26
C GLU A 120 -6.73 6.43 -1.25
N PRO A 121 -5.61 5.79 -1.66
CA PRO A 121 -4.45 5.62 -0.81
C PRO A 121 -3.76 6.96 -0.62
N PHE A 122 -3.84 7.49 0.59
CA PHE A 122 -3.18 8.72 1.00
C PHE A 122 -1.82 8.40 1.64
N ALA A 123 -0.79 9.16 1.27
CA ALA A 123 0.51 9.10 1.93
C ALA A 123 0.76 10.44 2.66
N PRO A 124 0.89 10.45 4.00
CA PRO A 124 0.93 11.67 4.80
C PRO A 124 2.09 12.62 4.48
N SER A 125 3.15 12.14 3.84
CA SER A 125 4.32 12.93 3.47
C SER A 125 4.20 13.71 2.16
N SER A 126 3.08 13.59 1.43
CA SER A 126 2.98 14.13 0.08
C SER A 126 1.53 14.41 -0.34
N TYR A 127 0.99 15.56 0.05
CA TYR A 127 -0.26 16.11 -0.51
C TYR A 127 -0.20 16.26 -2.04
N HIS A 128 0.99 16.39 -2.62
CA HIS A 128 1.23 16.47 -4.07
C HIS A 128 1.07 15.15 -4.83
N ARG A 129 0.67 14.05 -4.18
CA ARG A 129 0.53 12.73 -4.82
C ARG A 129 -0.85 12.10 -4.58
N LEU A 130 -1.90 12.92 -4.50
CA LEU A 130 -3.25 12.41 -4.75
C LEU A 130 -3.34 12.05 -6.23
N GLU A 131 -3.74 10.82 -6.52
CA GLU A 131 -3.89 10.38 -7.92
C GLU A 131 -5.32 10.62 -8.44
N GLY A 132 -6.25 10.90 -7.52
CA GLY A 132 -7.64 11.18 -7.81
C GLY A 132 -8.48 9.92 -7.97
N TYR A 133 -9.80 10.12 -7.85
CA TYR A 133 -10.79 9.08 -8.11
C TYR A 133 -10.87 8.76 -9.60
N ARG A 134 -11.24 7.50 -9.91
CA ARG A 134 -11.34 7.02 -11.28
C ARG A 134 -12.71 6.43 -11.58
N ILE A 135 -13.12 6.57 -12.82
CA ILE A 135 -14.31 5.94 -13.38
C ILE A 135 -13.91 5.34 -14.72
N PHE A 136 -14.04 4.02 -14.86
CA PHE A 136 -13.60 3.27 -16.05
C PHE A 136 -12.12 3.47 -16.41
N GLY A 137 -11.28 3.73 -15.42
CA GLY A 137 -9.85 4.02 -15.61
C GLY A 137 -9.52 5.49 -15.94
N HIS A 138 -10.52 6.34 -16.16
CA HIS A 138 -10.35 7.78 -16.41
C HIS A 138 -10.45 8.59 -15.12
N SER A 139 -9.78 9.75 -15.08
CA SER A 139 -9.90 10.70 -13.96
C SER A 139 -11.35 11.17 -13.80
N SER A 140 -11.93 10.96 -12.62
CA SER A 140 -13.29 11.44 -12.33
C SER A 140 -13.36 12.97 -12.38
N ALA A 141 -12.28 13.66 -12.00
CA ALA A 141 -12.20 15.11 -12.04
C ALA A 141 -12.29 15.62 -13.48
N ALA A 142 -11.58 14.98 -14.42
CA ALA A 142 -11.65 15.33 -15.84
C ALA A 142 -13.04 15.06 -16.44
N LEU A 143 -13.69 13.96 -16.04
CA LEU A 143 -15.06 13.66 -16.47
C LEU A 143 -16.06 14.68 -15.91
N LEU A 144 -15.95 15.01 -14.63
CA LEU A 144 -16.80 16.00 -13.96
C LEU A 144 -16.63 17.40 -14.56
N THR A 145 -15.40 17.84 -14.83
CA THR A 145 -15.16 19.14 -15.47
C THR A 145 -15.72 19.17 -16.89
N GLY A 146 -15.52 18.11 -17.67
CA GLY A 146 -16.12 17.99 -19.01
C GLY A 146 -17.64 18.10 -18.99
N ILE A 147 -18.30 17.36 -18.09
CA ILE A 147 -19.76 17.44 -17.89
C ILE A 147 -20.18 18.84 -17.46
N LEU A 148 -19.43 19.48 -16.54
CA LEU A 148 -19.70 20.83 -16.07
C LEU A 148 -19.62 21.85 -17.21
N PHE A 149 -18.61 21.77 -18.08
CA PHE A 149 -18.48 22.63 -19.26
C PHE A 149 -19.65 22.45 -20.23
N LEU A 150 -20.09 21.21 -20.48
CA LEU A 150 -21.25 20.93 -21.33
C LEU A 150 -22.54 21.48 -20.72
N LEU A 151 -22.74 21.33 -19.41
CA LEU A 151 -23.89 21.88 -18.70
C LEU A 151 -23.88 23.41 -18.72
N LEU A 152 -22.73 24.04 -18.49
CA LEU A 152 -22.57 25.50 -18.55
C LEU A 152 -22.86 26.03 -19.96
N ALA A 153 -22.26 25.43 -20.99
CA ALA A 153 -22.53 25.79 -22.38
C ALA A 153 -24.03 25.62 -22.72
N GLY A 154 -24.65 24.52 -22.29
CA GLY A 154 -26.08 24.28 -22.42
C GLY A 154 -26.94 25.33 -21.71
N THR A 155 -26.56 25.77 -20.50
CA THR A 155 -27.28 26.83 -19.78
C THR A 155 -27.18 28.20 -20.47
N LEU A 156 -26.01 28.51 -21.05
CA LEU A 156 -25.80 29.76 -21.79
C LEU A 156 -26.63 29.80 -23.08
N ILE A 157 -26.74 28.66 -23.77
CA ILE A 157 -27.52 28.52 -25.01
C ILE A 157 -29.03 28.49 -24.70
N LEU A 158 -29.45 27.73 -23.70
CA LEU A 158 -30.87 27.49 -23.40
C LEU A 158 -31.48 28.50 -22.41
N ARG A 159 -30.70 29.50 -21.94
CA ARG A 159 -31.04 30.68 -21.11
C ARG A 159 -31.92 30.49 -19.86
N LYS A 160 -32.41 29.29 -19.55
CA LYS A 160 -33.42 29.04 -18.50
C LYS A 160 -33.21 27.79 -17.65
N ASN A 161 -32.06 27.13 -17.72
CA ASN A 161 -31.92 25.82 -17.10
C ASN A 161 -31.25 25.85 -15.72
N ARG A 162 -31.96 26.37 -14.70
CA ARG A 162 -31.52 26.32 -13.28
C ARG A 162 -31.20 24.88 -12.82
N ILE A 163 -31.82 23.88 -13.43
CA ILE A 163 -31.60 22.46 -13.17
C ILE A 163 -30.15 22.07 -13.43
N ALA A 164 -29.53 22.54 -14.51
CA ALA A 164 -28.14 22.22 -14.84
C ALA A 164 -27.15 22.80 -13.82
N LEU A 165 -27.43 24.00 -13.29
CA LEU A 165 -26.66 24.59 -12.18
C LEU A 165 -26.79 23.73 -10.91
N VAL A 166 -28.01 23.26 -10.60
CA VAL A 166 -28.24 22.39 -9.43
C VAL A 166 -27.50 21.06 -9.57
N ILE A 167 -27.53 20.44 -10.76
CA ILE A 167 -26.79 19.20 -11.04
C ILE A 167 -25.29 19.41 -10.89
N ALA A 168 -24.77 20.52 -11.43
CA ALA A 168 -23.36 20.89 -11.30
C ALA A 168 -22.94 21.06 -9.83
N LEU A 169 -23.72 21.82 -9.05
CA LEU A 169 -23.46 22.04 -7.63
C LEU A 169 -23.53 20.72 -6.85
N ALA A 170 -24.53 19.88 -7.11
CA ALA A 170 -24.64 18.56 -6.50
C ALA A 170 -23.42 17.68 -6.81
N GLY A 171 -22.93 17.68 -8.06
CA GLY A 171 -21.73 16.93 -8.44
C GLY A 171 -20.46 17.38 -7.72
N VAL A 172 -20.27 18.70 -7.57
CA VAL A 172 -19.15 19.27 -6.79
C VAL A 172 -19.26 18.89 -5.31
N LEU A 173 -20.45 19.01 -4.72
CA LEU A 173 -20.68 18.65 -3.31
C LEU A 173 -20.48 17.15 -3.07
N LEU A 174 -20.96 16.27 -3.95
CA LEU A 174 -20.74 14.84 -3.86
C LEU A 174 -19.25 14.48 -3.94
N SER A 175 -18.51 15.14 -4.83
CA SER A 175 -17.06 14.92 -4.98
C SER A 175 -16.28 15.35 -3.76
N ASN A 176 -16.61 16.51 -3.19
CA ASN A 176 -16.01 16.97 -1.94
C ASN A 176 -16.40 16.07 -0.75
N GLY A 177 -17.67 15.68 -0.65
CA GLY A 177 -18.15 14.77 0.39
C GLY A 177 -17.44 13.40 0.34
N ARG A 178 -17.19 12.87 -0.87
CA ARG A 178 -16.41 11.64 -1.09
C ARG A 178 -14.98 11.79 -0.56
N PHE A 179 -14.32 12.90 -0.86
CA PHE A 179 -12.97 13.21 -0.37
C PHE A 179 -12.93 13.35 1.15
N THR A 180 -13.87 14.09 1.74
CA THR A 180 -14.00 14.22 3.19
C THR A 180 -14.22 12.87 3.86
N ALA A 181 -15.03 11.98 3.27
CA ALA A 181 -15.27 10.64 3.81
C ALA A 181 -14.00 9.77 3.84
N ASP A 182 -13.17 9.81 2.79
CA ASP A 182 -11.87 9.11 2.79
C ASP A 182 -10.91 9.71 3.81
N LEU A 183 -10.85 11.04 3.90
CA LEU A 183 -10.00 11.72 4.87
C LEU A 183 -10.41 11.35 6.31
N LEU A 184 -11.71 11.30 6.61
CA LEU A 184 -12.23 10.89 7.91
C LEU A 184 -11.90 9.42 8.20
N ARG A 185 -12.12 8.52 7.24
CA ARG A 185 -11.78 7.09 7.40
C ARG A 185 -10.30 6.90 7.71
N MET A 186 -9.43 7.60 6.99
CA MET A 186 -7.99 7.53 7.23
C MET A 186 -7.63 8.15 8.59
N THR A 187 -8.16 9.32 8.92
CA THR A 187 -7.90 9.98 10.20
C THR A 187 -8.29 9.08 11.36
N TYR A 188 -9.44 8.42 11.24
CA TYR A 188 -9.89 7.44 12.22
C TYR A 188 -8.94 6.24 12.32
N ALA A 189 -8.52 5.66 11.18
CA ALA A 189 -7.57 4.54 11.17
C ALA A 189 -6.23 4.92 11.82
N ASN A 190 -5.66 6.07 11.47
CA ASN A 190 -4.40 6.54 12.04
C ASN A 190 -4.53 6.91 13.52
N THR A 191 -5.65 7.49 13.93
CA THR A 191 -5.91 7.80 15.35
C THR A 191 -6.03 6.50 16.16
N LYS A 192 -6.73 5.50 15.62
CA LYS A 192 -6.83 4.18 16.24
C LYS A 192 -5.45 3.52 16.35
N GLU A 193 -4.65 3.56 15.29
CA GLU A 193 -3.29 3.04 15.28
C GLU A 193 -2.42 3.73 16.34
N TRP A 194 -2.45 5.06 16.39
CA TRP A 194 -1.70 5.85 17.38
C TRP A 194 -2.09 5.51 18.82
N THR A 195 -3.40 5.42 19.08
CA THR A 195 -3.92 5.20 20.44
C THR A 195 -3.81 3.75 20.92
N GLN A 196 -3.80 2.77 20.02
CA GLN A 196 -3.80 1.35 20.38
C GLN A 196 -2.45 0.67 20.15
N ALA A 197 -1.80 0.91 19.01
CA ALA A 197 -0.56 0.27 18.62
C ALA A 197 0.68 1.12 18.92
N HIS A 198 0.51 2.38 19.32
CA HIS A 198 1.61 3.35 19.53
C HIS A 198 2.48 3.54 18.27
N THR A 199 1.91 3.27 17.10
CA THR A 199 2.52 3.48 15.78
C THR A 199 1.75 4.53 14.99
N TYR A 200 2.36 5.09 13.94
CA TYR A 200 1.70 6.05 13.07
C TYR A 200 1.97 5.76 11.60
N ALA A 201 1.04 5.11 10.90
CA ALA A 201 1.08 4.90 9.45
C ALA A 201 2.46 4.44 8.96
N ALA A 202 3.00 5.09 7.91
CA ALA A 202 4.32 4.79 7.38
C ALA A 202 5.49 5.13 8.34
N ALA A 203 5.25 5.94 9.38
CA ALA A 203 6.25 6.26 10.40
C ALA A 203 6.45 5.10 11.39
N GLY A 204 5.51 4.17 11.54
CA GLY A 204 5.65 3.05 12.49
C GLY A 204 5.95 3.56 13.92
N SER A 205 6.92 2.94 14.60
CA SER A 205 7.29 3.29 15.98
C SER A 205 8.25 4.48 16.12
N VAL A 206 8.46 5.33 15.09
CA VAL A 206 9.42 6.48 15.16
C VAL A 206 9.30 7.28 16.45
N TYR A 207 8.08 7.66 16.84
CA TYR A 207 7.86 8.52 18.00
C TYR A 207 8.11 7.79 19.32
N GLU A 208 7.75 6.51 19.40
CA GLU A 208 8.06 5.66 20.55
C GLU A 208 9.57 5.47 20.72
N ILE A 209 10.27 5.20 19.61
CA ILE A 209 11.73 5.08 19.56
C ILE A 209 12.35 6.40 20.01
N ALA A 210 11.88 7.54 19.50
CA ALA A 210 12.43 8.83 19.87
C ALA A 210 12.21 9.20 21.34
N SER A 211 11.03 8.91 21.90
CA SER A 211 10.78 9.08 23.33
C SER A 211 11.71 8.18 24.15
N PHE A 212 11.85 6.91 23.78
CA PHE A 212 12.75 5.98 24.47
C PHE A 212 14.21 6.45 24.45
N LEU A 213 14.73 6.88 23.29
CA LEU A 213 16.10 7.36 23.17
C LEU A 213 16.35 8.59 24.06
N ARG A 214 15.38 9.53 24.15
CA ARG A 214 15.50 10.71 25.00
C ARG A 214 15.40 10.38 26.49
N GLU A 215 14.48 9.52 26.88
CA GLU A 215 14.30 9.09 28.27
C GLU A 215 15.50 8.32 28.82
N ASN A 216 16.25 7.65 27.96
CA ASN A 216 17.45 6.87 28.32
C ASN A 216 18.76 7.60 27.98
N ASP A 217 18.72 8.89 27.65
CA ASP A 217 19.89 9.72 27.32
C ASP A 217 20.80 9.13 26.22
N ILE A 218 20.18 8.47 25.23
CA ILE A 218 20.90 7.89 24.08
C ILE A 218 21.11 9.00 23.04
N GLN A 219 22.34 9.51 23.01
CA GLN A 219 22.73 10.65 22.17
C GLN A 219 22.99 10.27 20.70
N THR A 220 23.43 9.04 20.44
CA THR A 220 23.74 8.56 19.09
C THR A 220 23.14 7.19 18.82
N VAL A 221 22.59 7.02 17.62
CA VAL A 221 22.03 5.75 17.15
C VAL A 221 22.46 5.47 15.71
N ARG A 222 22.81 4.22 15.41
CA ARG A 222 23.12 3.75 14.06
C ARG A 222 21.89 3.04 13.51
N LEU A 223 21.57 3.29 12.25
CA LEU A 223 20.44 2.63 11.59
C LEU A 223 20.89 1.46 10.74
N CYS A 224 20.21 0.33 10.91
CA CYS A 224 20.24 -0.78 9.95
C CYS A 224 18.83 -1.00 9.39
N THR A 225 18.60 -0.58 8.15
CA THR A 225 17.28 -0.63 7.51
C THR A 225 17.39 -0.78 6.00
N ASP A 226 16.68 -1.75 5.43
CA ASP A 226 16.54 -1.97 3.99
C ASP A 226 15.21 -1.34 3.54
N GLY A 227 15.19 -0.02 3.42
CA GLY A 227 13.97 0.70 3.11
C GLY A 227 14.18 2.14 2.67
N ASN A 228 13.06 2.85 2.50
CA ASN A 228 13.05 4.20 1.98
C ASN A 228 13.79 5.21 2.90
N SER A 229 14.30 6.29 2.29
CA SER A 229 14.99 7.38 2.98
C SER A 229 14.09 8.18 3.95
N TYR A 230 12.79 7.88 4.00
CA TYR A 230 11.82 8.63 4.78
C TYR A 230 11.93 8.36 6.28
N PHE A 231 12.09 7.10 6.70
CA PHE A 231 12.20 6.77 8.12
C PHE A 231 13.43 7.38 8.80
N PRO A 232 14.66 7.26 8.24
CA PRO A 232 15.83 7.92 8.82
C PRO A 232 15.64 9.43 9.02
N VAL A 233 15.02 10.11 8.04
CA VAL A 233 14.74 11.54 8.11
C VAL A 233 13.74 11.86 9.22
N LEU A 234 12.61 11.16 9.27
CA LEU A 234 11.63 11.35 10.33
C LEU A 234 12.20 11.09 11.72
N LEU A 235 12.97 10.01 11.86
CA LEU A 235 13.61 9.67 13.12
C LEU A 235 14.58 10.79 13.52
N GLN A 236 15.43 11.28 12.62
CA GLN A 236 16.38 12.37 12.90
C GLN A 236 15.68 13.63 13.46
N TYR A 237 14.51 13.99 12.92
CA TYR A 237 13.73 15.09 13.45
C TYR A 237 13.13 14.79 14.82
N ALA A 238 12.62 13.57 15.03
CA ALA A 238 11.97 13.19 16.27
C ALA A 238 12.94 13.03 17.44
N ILE A 239 14.17 12.57 17.18
CA ILE A 239 15.18 12.27 18.21
C ILE A 239 16.00 13.49 18.64
N PHE A 240 15.85 14.65 18.00
CA PHE A 240 16.64 15.84 18.34
C PHE A 240 16.58 16.13 19.86
N PRO A 241 17.73 16.36 20.54
CA PRO A 241 19.06 16.65 19.98
C PRO A 241 19.94 15.44 19.61
N SER A 242 19.49 14.20 19.82
CA SER A 242 20.24 13.00 19.42
C SER A 242 20.44 12.94 17.91
N VAL A 243 21.46 12.19 17.46
CA VAL A 243 21.83 12.11 16.04
C VAL A 243 21.98 10.68 15.55
N ILE A 244 21.68 10.48 14.28
CA ILE A 244 21.98 9.23 13.58
C ILE A 244 23.45 9.26 13.15
N ALA A 245 24.26 8.33 13.66
CA ALA A 245 25.71 8.27 13.39
C ALA A 245 26.18 6.84 13.12
N GLN A 246 27.21 6.67 12.28
CA GLN A 246 27.72 5.33 11.88
C GLN A 246 28.57 4.66 12.97
N ASP A 247 29.12 5.45 13.89
CA ASP A 247 29.96 5.05 15.02
C ASP A 247 29.18 4.97 16.35
N ALA A 248 27.85 4.99 16.30
CA ALA A 248 27.02 4.93 17.49
C ALA A 248 27.10 3.58 18.21
N LYS A 249 27.06 3.62 19.55
CA LYS A 249 27.00 2.42 20.40
C LYS A 249 25.65 1.71 20.35
N HIS A 250 24.60 2.38 19.88
CA HIS A 250 23.28 1.78 19.77
C HIS A 250 22.94 1.56 18.30
N VAL A 251 22.41 0.38 17.97
CA VAL A 251 21.99 0.02 16.62
C VAL A 251 20.49 -0.23 16.62
N LEU A 252 19.75 0.52 15.81
CA LEU A 252 18.34 0.30 15.56
C LEU A 252 18.18 -0.47 14.25
N VAL A 253 17.67 -1.69 14.36
CA VAL A 253 17.33 -2.55 13.23
C VAL A 253 15.85 -2.39 12.90
N ARG A 254 15.53 -2.07 11.65
CA ARG A 254 14.15 -1.92 11.18
C ARG A 254 14.01 -2.32 9.73
N ASN A 255 13.13 -3.26 9.42
CA ASN A 255 12.89 -3.72 8.04
C ASN A 255 14.20 -4.01 7.29
N ALA A 256 15.21 -4.55 7.97
CA ALA A 256 16.41 -5.05 7.31
C ALA A 256 16.09 -6.44 6.77
N TYR A 257 16.54 -6.71 5.55
CA TYR A 257 16.39 -7.99 4.86
C TYR A 257 17.45 -8.99 5.36
N ASP A 258 18.73 -8.58 5.34
CA ASP A 258 19.84 -9.40 5.80
C ASP A 258 20.29 -8.97 7.20
N TRP A 259 19.59 -9.48 8.21
CA TRP A 259 20.02 -9.33 9.60
C TRP A 259 19.74 -10.59 10.43
N SER A 260 20.58 -10.82 11.44
CA SER A 260 20.37 -11.86 12.44
C SER A 260 20.89 -11.43 13.81
N TYR A 261 20.37 -12.06 14.86
CA TYR A 261 20.84 -11.89 16.22
C TYR A 261 20.90 -13.26 16.90
N ASP A 262 22.08 -13.86 16.91
CA ASP A 262 22.33 -15.20 17.41
C ASP A 262 23.48 -15.18 18.41
N ASN A 263 23.34 -15.90 19.53
CA ASN A 263 24.38 -16.00 20.56
C ASN A 263 24.95 -14.64 21.01
N SER A 264 24.08 -13.64 21.18
CA SER A 264 24.44 -12.26 21.54
C SER A 264 25.31 -11.53 20.50
N PHE A 265 25.29 -11.98 19.25
CA PHE A 265 26.03 -11.37 18.15
C PHE A 265 25.05 -10.79 17.13
N LEU A 266 25.11 -9.48 16.91
CA LEU A 266 24.29 -8.80 15.92
C LEU A 266 25.01 -8.80 14.57
N ARG A 267 24.34 -9.33 13.54
CA ARG A 267 24.74 -9.19 12.14
C ARG A 267 23.69 -8.39 11.41
N CYS A 268 24.06 -7.24 10.86
CA CYS A 268 23.16 -6.41 10.07
C CYS A 268 23.97 -5.54 9.10
N ARG A 269 23.96 -5.90 7.81
CA ARG A 269 24.82 -5.27 6.79
C ARG A 269 26.29 -5.25 7.22
N ASN A 270 26.89 -4.07 7.40
CA ASN A 270 28.29 -3.89 7.79
C ASN A 270 28.48 -3.84 9.32
N ILE A 271 27.52 -4.36 10.09
CA ILE A 271 27.55 -4.43 11.55
C ILE A 271 27.68 -5.90 11.90
N GLU A 272 28.83 -6.27 12.45
CA GLU A 272 29.08 -7.60 13.01
C GLU A 272 29.74 -7.40 14.37
N HIS A 273 28.95 -7.45 15.44
CA HIS A 273 29.46 -7.15 16.77
C HIS A 273 28.68 -7.86 17.87
N ALA A 274 29.34 -8.15 18.98
CA ALA A 274 28.66 -8.54 20.20
C ALA A 274 27.73 -7.40 20.65
N ALA A 275 26.48 -7.73 20.95
CA ALA A 275 25.45 -6.76 21.27
C ALA A 275 24.40 -7.33 22.22
N THR A 276 23.80 -6.45 23.02
CA THR A 276 22.68 -6.78 23.90
C THR A 276 21.41 -6.12 23.36
N ARG A 277 20.34 -6.89 23.20
CA ARG A 277 19.02 -6.34 22.84
C ARG A 277 18.50 -5.48 24.01
N VAL A 278 18.26 -4.20 23.72
CA VAL A 278 17.78 -3.20 24.69
C VAL A 278 16.27 -3.16 24.72
N LYS A 279 15.63 -3.06 23.55
CA LYS A 279 14.18 -2.95 23.43
C LYS A 279 13.69 -3.47 22.07
N THR A 280 12.53 -4.12 22.08
CA THR A 280 11.72 -4.41 20.89
C THR A 280 10.52 -3.46 20.89
N PHE A 281 10.27 -2.80 19.76
CA PHE A 281 9.17 -1.85 19.60
C PHE A 281 7.95 -2.53 18.97
N ALA A 282 6.79 -1.87 19.05
CA ALA A 282 5.52 -2.42 18.56
C ALA A 282 5.53 -2.75 17.06
N ASP A 283 6.29 -2.00 16.25
CA ASP A 283 6.43 -2.25 14.80
C ASP A 283 7.45 -3.35 14.46
N GLY A 284 7.99 -4.05 15.47
CA GLY A 284 9.01 -5.09 15.30
C GLY A 284 10.44 -4.56 15.14
N SER A 285 10.64 -3.23 15.21
CA SER A 285 12.00 -2.67 15.26
C SER A 285 12.70 -3.11 16.54
N GLU A 286 14.01 -3.31 16.47
CA GLU A 286 14.82 -3.74 17.61
C GLU A 286 15.99 -2.78 17.83
N LEU A 287 16.17 -2.34 19.08
CA LEU A 287 17.31 -1.55 19.51
C LEU A 287 18.31 -2.44 20.23
N PHE A 288 19.57 -2.36 19.82
CA PHE A 288 20.70 -3.06 20.40
C PHE A 288 21.71 -2.07 20.97
N SER A 289 22.44 -2.49 22.01
CA SER A 289 23.62 -1.80 22.52
C SER A 289 24.84 -2.67 22.20
N LEU A 290 25.82 -2.09 21.50
CA LEU A 290 27.06 -2.76 21.15
C LEU A 290 27.94 -2.88 22.39
N GLN A 291 28.45 -4.09 22.63
CA GLN A 291 29.42 -4.33 23.68
C GLN A 291 30.79 -3.76 23.26
N PRO A 292 31.63 -3.33 24.20
CA PRO A 292 32.98 -2.87 23.92
C PRO A 292 33.89 -3.98 23.37
#